data_AF-A0A1F4VEA1-F1
#
_entry.id   AF-A0A1F4VEA1-F1
#
_cell.length_a   1.000
_cell.length_b   1.000
_cell.length_c   1.000
_cell.angle_alpha   90.00
_cell.angle_beta   90.00
_cell.angle_gamma   90.00
#
_symmetry.space_group_name_H-M   'P 1'
#
loop_
_entity.id
_entity.type
_entity.pdbx_description
1 polymer ?
#
loop_
_entity_poly.entity_id
_entity_poly.type
_entity_poly.pdbx_seq_one_letter_code
_entity_poly.pdbx_strand_id
1 'polypeptide(L)'
;MLLLSYNVSSKLIELLDRIETIRREILLTPISPENELRLKWDFTVNRIYWSLALTKSSITRQDVIKILTNAGRGKVMRDDYNVLAYRNALSLIGYEWLASTDPVTGEDVEEVHRLLFSPLGRKLKKFRAREAQESVEHFLSYLEKGNDHPVVQAGVAMAQILRIKPFEEGNGRISRLLALLFLYKHGYDFRGFLCLEEHFKKDLVSFSQAYESAAVSGSLTYWLEYFASSFLLQAEKSFETVRQLSFIKSVHSAYFALNDRQKGIMEYLEQPGVSITNRKVRGMFRISQITASRDLAKLASLGLLITSGKGRSVSYIRL
;
A
#
# COMPACT_ATOMS: atom_id res chain seq x y z
N MET A 1 -22.77 11.10 13.97
CA MET A 1 -22.26 10.70 15.30
C MET A 1 -21.14 9.68 15.12
N LEU A 2 -19.93 10.03 15.56
CA LEU A 2 -18.76 9.14 15.57
C LEU A 2 -19.02 7.93 16.47
N LEU A 3 -18.35 6.82 16.18
CA LEU A 3 -18.42 5.61 16.99
C LEU A 3 -17.03 5.17 17.40
N LEU A 4 -16.52 5.70 18.52
CA LEU A 4 -15.16 5.43 18.99
C LEU A 4 -15.10 4.48 20.19
N SER A 5 -16.26 4.08 20.74
CA SER A 5 -16.32 3.17 21.88
C SER A 5 -15.94 1.75 21.47
N TYR A 6 -15.06 1.12 22.22
CA TYR A 6 -14.74 -0.31 22.15
C TYR A 6 -14.12 -0.78 23.46
N ASN A 7 -14.15 -2.10 23.66
CA ASN A 7 -13.48 -2.77 24.76
C ASN A 7 -12.29 -3.57 24.21
N VAL A 8 -11.16 -3.52 24.90
CA VAL A 8 -10.02 -4.39 24.62
C VAL A 8 -10.31 -5.77 25.24
N SER A 9 -11.00 -6.62 24.50
CA SER A 9 -11.37 -7.97 24.95
C SER A 9 -10.14 -8.88 25.04
N SER A 10 -10.20 -9.94 25.86
CA SER A 10 -9.11 -10.92 25.95
C SER A 10 -8.75 -11.53 24.59
N LYS A 11 -9.76 -11.74 23.73
CA LYS A 11 -9.57 -12.20 22.36
C LYS A 11 -8.82 -11.18 21.51
N LEU A 12 -9.15 -9.91 21.62
CA LEU A 12 -8.41 -8.85 20.91
C LEU A 12 -6.95 -8.82 21.38
N ILE A 13 -6.69 -8.89 22.69
CA ILE A 13 -5.32 -8.94 23.24
C ILE A 13 -4.53 -10.11 22.64
N GLU A 14 -5.09 -11.32 22.68
CA GLU A 14 -4.45 -12.52 22.12
C GLU A 14 -4.11 -12.37 20.64
N LEU A 15 -5.03 -11.81 19.85
CA LEU A 15 -4.80 -11.55 18.42
C LEU A 15 -3.65 -10.55 18.21
N LEU A 16 -3.61 -9.47 18.98
CA LEU A 16 -2.57 -8.44 18.87
C LEU A 16 -1.19 -8.99 19.26
N ASP A 17 -1.10 -9.80 20.32
CA ASP A 17 0.15 -10.43 20.75
C ASP A 17 0.71 -11.39 19.69
N ARG A 18 -0.17 -12.18 19.04
CA ARG A 18 0.22 -13.05 17.92
C ARG A 18 0.67 -12.26 16.71
N ILE A 19 -0.02 -11.16 16.38
CA ILE A 19 0.37 -10.26 15.30
C ILE A 19 1.76 -9.68 15.56
N GLU A 20 2.05 -9.23 16.78
CA GLU A 20 3.35 -8.67 17.15
C GLU A 20 4.46 -9.73 17.06
N THR A 21 4.17 -10.98 17.44
CA THR A 21 5.10 -12.11 17.27
C THR A 21 5.45 -12.32 15.81
N ILE A 22 4.46 -12.45 14.93
CA ILE A 22 4.68 -12.65 13.49
C ILE A 22 5.38 -11.46 12.86
N ARG A 23 5.01 -10.23 13.26
CA ARG A 23 5.66 -9.01 12.80
C ARG A 23 7.17 -9.09 13.05
N ARG A 24 7.59 -9.45 14.26
CA ARG A 24 9.00 -9.59 14.61
C ARG A 24 9.69 -10.66 13.76
N GLU A 25 9.05 -11.82 13.58
CA GLU A 25 9.62 -12.89 12.76
C GLU A 25 9.82 -12.46 11.29
N ILE A 26 8.84 -11.79 10.66
CA ILE A 26 8.97 -11.29 9.29
C ILE A 26 10.06 -10.21 9.18
N LEU A 27 10.12 -9.28 10.14
CA LEU A 27 11.11 -8.20 10.12
C LEU A 27 12.54 -8.73 10.32
N LEU A 28 12.71 -9.78 11.11
CA LEU A 28 14.01 -10.41 11.38
C LEU A 28 14.40 -11.47 10.34
N THR A 29 13.47 -11.91 9.48
CA THR A 29 13.79 -12.90 8.45
C THR A 29 14.71 -12.31 7.38
N PRO A 30 15.90 -12.89 7.14
CA PRO A 30 16.76 -12.45 6.06
C PRO A 30 16.14 -12.82 4.71
N ILE A 31 15.99 -11.82 3.85
CA ILE A 31 15.49 -11.97 2.48
C ILE A 31 16.50 -11.27 1.58
N SER A 32 16.88 -11.90 0.46
CA SER A 32 17.72 -11.23 -0.52
C SER A 32 16.98 -10.01 -1.10
N PRO A 33 17.70 -8.92 -1.47
CA PRO A 33 17.06 -7.75 -2.09
C PRO A 33 16.18 -8.11 -3.30
N GLU A 34 16.63 -9.08 -4.11
CA GLU A 34 15.90 -9.60 -5.26
C GLU A 34 14.54 -10.21 -4.88
N ASN A 35 14.53 -11.09 -3.88
CA ASN A 35 13.31 -11.75 -3.40
C ASN A 35 12.38 -10.76 -2.71
N GLU A 36 12.92 -9.80 -1.95
CA GLU A 36 12.12 -8.75 -1.31
C GLU A 36 11.42 -7.87 -2.35
N LEU A 37 12.11 -7.44 -3.40
CA LEU A 37 11.50 -6.64 -4.47
C LEU A 37 10.42 -7.42 -5.22
N ARG A 38 10.68 -8.69 -5.52
CA ARG A 38 9.69 -9.58 -6.15
C ARG A 38 8.44 -9.73 -5.27
N LEU A 39 8.62 -9.92 -3.97
CA LEU A 39 7.52 -10.00 -3.03
C LEU A 39 6.73 -8.70 -2.93
N LYS A 40 7.42 -7.55 -2.77
CA LYS A 40 6.78 -6.23 -2.74
C LYS A 40 5.93 -5.99 -3.98
N TRP A 41 6.45 -6.37 -5.15
CA TRP A 41 5.70 -6.30 -6.40
C TRP A 41 4.45 -7.19 -6.39
N ASP A 42 4.60 -8.46 -6.00
CA ASP A 42 3.48 -9.41 -5.96
C ASP A 42 2.37 -8.97 -4.99
N PHE A 43 2.75 -8.52 -3.79
CA PHE A 43 1.82 -7.97 -2.80
C PHE A 43 1.15 -6.69 -3.27
N THR A 44 1.88 -5.81 -3.98
CA THR A 44 1.30 -4.60 -4.60
C THR A 44 0.24 -4.96 -5.63
N VAL A 45 0.54 -5.91 -6.53
CA VAL A 45 -0.41 -6.43 -7.53
C VAL A 45 -1.64 -7.02 -6.83
N ASN A 46 -1.43 -7.86 -5.82
CA ASN A 46 -2.51 -8.52 -5.09
C ASN A 46 -3.40 -7.49 -4.38
N ARG A 47 -2.81 -6.49 -3.72
CA ARG A 47 -3.53 -5.43 -3.01
C ARG A 47 -4.42 -4.63 -3.95
N ILE A 48 -3.89 -4.21 -5.10
CA ILE A 48 -4.67 -3.50 -6.13
C ILE A 48 -5.80 -4.38 -6.64
N TYR A 49 -5.49 -5.62 -7.04
CA TYR A 49 -6.47 -6.56 -7.57
C TYR A 49 -7.63 -6.80 -6.58
N TRP A 50 -7.32 -7.19 -5.34
CA TRP A 50 -8.34 -7.50 -4.34
C TRP A 50 -9.14 -6.28 -3.90
N SER A 51 -8.50 -5.11 -3.80
CA SER A 51 -9.22 -3.86 -3.50
C SER A 51 -10.19 -3.45 -4.60
N LEU A 52 -9.84 -3.66 -5.87
CA LEU A 52 -10.75 -3.41 -6.99
C LEU A 52 -11.84 -4.48 -7.11
N ALA A 53 -11.53 -5.75 -6.81
CA ALA A 53 -12.50 -6.84 -6.78
C ALA A 53 -13.60 -6.61 -5.72
N LEU A 54 -13.30 -5.90 -4.63
CA LEU A 54 -14.30 -5.44 -3.64
C LEU A 54 -15.29 -4.41 -4.19
N THR A 55 -14.96 -3.74 -5.31
CA THR A 55 -15.78 -2.68 -5.93
C THR A 55 -16.62 -3.14 -7.13
N LYS A 56 -16.88 -4.46 -7.25
CA LYS A 56 -17.56 -5.09 -8.40
C LYS A 56 -16.85 -4.86 -9.76
N SER A 57 -15.53 -4.62 -9.74
CA SER A 57 -14.74 -4.55 -10.97
C SER A 57 -14.58 -5.94 -11.59
N SER A 58 -14.63 -6.02 -12.93
CA SER A 58 -14.38 -7.25 -13.69
C SER A 58 -12.89 -7.50 -13.99
N ILE A 59 -11.99 -6.67 -13.45
CA ILE A 59 -10.56 -6.77 -13.73
C ILE A 59 -9.95 -8.05 -13.17
N THR A 60 -9.10 -8.72 -13.95
CA THR A 60 -8.35 -9.89 -13.48
C THR A 60 -6.99 -9.50 -12.92
N ARG A 61 -6.38 -10.38 -12.12
CA ARG A 61 -5.00 -10.20 -11.65
C ARG A 61 -4.01 -10.06 -12.83
N GLN A 62 -4.23 -10.81 -13.92
CA GLN A 62 -3.37 -10.72 -15.12
C GLN A 62 -3.49 -9.35 -15.79
N ASP A 63 -4.68 -8.75 -15.80
CA ASP A 63 -4.87 -7.39 -16.33
C ASP A 63 -4.13 -6.37 -15.48
N VAL A 64 -4.21 -6.47 -14.15
CA VAL A 64 -3.42 -5.61 -13.24
C VAL A 64 -1.92 -5.71 -13.56
N ILE A 65 -1.38 -6.92 -13.73
CA ILE A 65 0.03 -7.11 -14.10
C ILE A 65 0.33 -6.46 -15.45
N LYS A 66 -0.49 -6.70 -16.48
CA LYS A 66 -0.31 -6.12 -17.82
C LYS A 66 -0.34 -4.60 -17.78
N ILE A 67 -1.26 -3.99 -17.04
CA ILE A 67 -1.41 -2.55 -16.90
C ILE A 67 -0.19 -1.95 -16.20
N LEU A 68 0.21 -2.52 -15.07
CA LEU A 68 1.36 -2.02 -14.30
C LEU A 68 2.68 -2.16 -15.09
N THR A 69 2.83 -3.24 -15.88
CA THR A 69 4.02 -3.48 -16.71
C THR A 69 4.08 -2.55 -17.93
N ASN A 70 2.93 -2.19 -18.50
CA ASN A 70 2.84 -1.34 -19.68
C ASN A 70 2.52 0.13 -19.38
N ALA A 71 2.54 0.53 -18.10
CA ALA A 71 2.25 1.88 -17.67
C ALA A 71 3.06 2.91 -18.48
N GLY A 72 2.38 3.83 -19.17
CA GLY A 72 3.00 4.85 -20.02
C GLY A 72 3.09 4.52 -21.52
N ARG A 73 2.51 3.40 -21.99
CA ARG A 73 2.39 3.08 -23.41
C ARG A 73 0.91 3.07 -23.85
N GLY A 74 0.55 4.00 -24.75
CA GLY A 74 -0.76 4.00 -25.41
C GLY A 74 -1.89 4.72 -24.64
N LYS A 75 -3.12 4.54 -25.13
CA LYS A 75 -4.34 5.17 -24.60
C LYS A 75 -4.79 4.44 -23.33
N VAL A 76 -4.87 5.18 -22.22
CA VAL A 76 -5.30 4.65 -20.91
C VAL A 76 -6.81 4.37 -20.93
N MET A 77 -7.21 3.12 -20.68
CA MET A 77 -8.62 2.74 -20.51
C MET A 77 -9.10 3.04 -19.08
N ARG A 78 -10.42 2.98 -18.84
CA ARG A 78 -11.01 3.29 -17.51
C ARG A 78 -10.53 2.34 -16.42
N ASP A 79 -10.35 1.06 -16.72
CA ASP A 79 -9.88 0.08 -15.73
C ASP A 79 -8.37 0.22 -15.49
N ASP A 80 -7.58 0.49 -16.54
CA ASP A 80 -6.18 0.88 -16.43
C ASP A 80 -6.01 2.04 -15.47
N TYR A 81 -6.91 3.02 -15.59
CA TYR A 81 -6.90 4.19 -14.76
C TYR A 81 -7.07 3.84 -13.26
N ASN A 82 -8.07 3.03 -12.90
CA ASN A 82 -8.27 2.63 -11.51
C ASN A 82 -7.05 1.91 -10.92
N VAL A 83 -6.39 1.05 -11.71
CA VAL A 83 -5.17 0.33 -11.31
C VAL A 83 -4.02 1.29 -11.06
N LEU A 84 -3.74 2.19 -12.01
CA LEU A 84 -2.63 3.15 -11.92
C LEU A 84 -2.86 4.15 -10.79
N ALA A 85 -4.10 4.62 -10.62
CA ALA A 85 -4.50 5.51 -9.53
C ALA A 85 -4.26 4.88 -8.16
N TYR A 86 -4.69 3.62 -7.99
CA TYR A 86 -4.46 2.89 -6.74
C TYR A 86 -2.98 2.63 -6.49
N ARG A 87 -2.22 2.26 -7.53
CA ARG A 87 -0.75 2.11 -7.43
C ARG A 87 -0.07 3.40 -6.99
N ASN A 88 -0.52 4.55 -7.50
CA ASN A 88 0.03 5.85 -7.11
C ASN A 88 -0.29 6.18 -5.65
N ALA A 89 -1.51 5.89 -5.18
CA ALA A 89 -1.85 6.05 -3.77
C ALA A 89 -1.01 5.14 -2.85
N LEU A 90 -0.77 3.88 -3.26
CA LEU A 90 0.14 2.99 -2.52
C LEU A 90 1.59 3.51 -2.51
N SER A 91 2.04 4.10 -3.62
CA SER A 91 3.39 4.67 -3.71
C SER A 91 3.53 5.91 -2.82
N LEU A 92 2.50 6.76 -2.73
CA LEU A 92 2.44 7.89 -1.81
C LEU A 92 2.56 7.40 -0.36
N ILE A 93 1.71 6.45 0.05
CA ILE A 93 1.73 5.90 1.41
C ILE A 93 3.10 5.29 1.74
N GLY A 94 3.65 4.47 0.84
CA GLY A 94 4.95 3.85 1.08
C GLY A 94 6.12 4.83 1.14
N TYR A 95 6.03 5.97 0.47
CA TYR A 95 7.10 6.98 0.42
C TYR A 95 7.01 7.99 1.57
N GLU A 96 5.81 8.49 1.87
CA GLU A 96 5.60 9.58 2.83
C GLU A 96 5.32 9.07 4.25
N TRP A 97 4.75 7.89 4.40
CA TRP A 97 4.20 7.44 5.69
C TRP A 97 4.98 6.31 6.35
N LEU A 98 5.96 5.71 5.68
CA LEU A 98 6.78 4.66 6.29
C LEU A 98 7.57 5.24 7.47
N ALA A 99 7.25 4.79 8.69
CA ALA A 99 7.84 5.28 9.94
C ALA A 99 7.72 6.81 10.16
N SER A 100 6.73 7.45 9.54
CA SER A 100 6.52 8.90 9.70
C SER A 100 5.98 9.24 11.09
N THR A 101 6.49 10.30 11.69
CA THR A 101 5.97 10.86 12.95
C THR A 101 4.86 11.89 12.73
N ASP A 102 4.64 12.33 11.49
CA ASP A 102 3.67 13.39 11.17
C ASP A 102 2.23 12.92 11.42
N PRO A 103 1.36 13.76 12.00
CA PRO A 103 -0.02 13.34 12.27
C PRO A 103 -0.82 13.21 10.97
N VAL A 104 -1.67 12.19 10.88
CA VAL A 104 -2.60 12.04 9.75
C VAL A 104 -3.72 13.08 9.85
N THR A 105 -3.93 13.83 8.77
CA THR A 105 -4.89 14.93 8.70
C THR A 105 -6.01 14.67 7.69
N GLY A 106 -7.04 15.53 7.71
CA GLY A 106 -8.08 15.53 6.68
C GLY A 106 -7.53 15.79 5.27
N GLU A 107 -6.45 16.58 5.15
CA GLU A 107 -5.80 16.88 3.88
C GLU A 107 -5.18 15.62 3.26
N ASP A 108 -4.60 14.74 4.08
CA ASP A 108 -4.04 13.47 3.62
C ASP A 108 -5.13 12.53 3.08
N VAL A 109 -6.30 12.53 3.73
CA VAL A 109 -7.48 11.79 3.27
C VAL A 109 -7.99 12.35 1.93
N GLU A 110 -8.03 13.68 1.77
CA GLU A 110 -8.36 14.32 0.51
C GLU A 110 -7.34 14.04 -0.60
N GLU A 111 -6.05 13.99 -0.26
CA GLU A 111 -4.96 13.70 -1.20
C GLU A 111 -5.05 12.26 -1.71
N VAL A 112 -5.28 11.29 -0.82
CA VAL A 112 -5.52 9.89 -1.21
C VAL A 112 -6.76 9.78 -2.12
N HIS A 113 -7.84 10.49 -1.79
CA HIS A 113 -9.03 10.53 -2.65
C HIS A 113 -8.71 11.17 -4.01
N ARG A 114 -7.95 12.26 -4.05
CA ARG A 114 -7.54 12.94 -5.28
C ARG A 114 -6.73 12.02 -6.18
N LEU A 115 -5.79 11.25 -5.63
CA LEU A 115 -5.00 10.28 -6.40
C LEU A 115 -5.87 9.19 -7.01
N LEU A 116 -6.89 8.72 -6.28
CA LEU A 116 -7.79 7.68 -6.75
C LEU A 116 -8.77 8.14 -7.85
N PHE A 117 -9.18 9.41 -7.84
CA PHE A 117 -10.32 9.88 -8.65
C PHE A 117 -10.05 11.10 -9.54
N SER A 118 -8.91 11.79 -9.41
CA SER A 118 -8.69 13.07 -10.12
C SER A 118 -7.31 13.28 -10.77
N PRO A 119 -6.94 12.55 -11.82
CA PRO A 119 -5.69 12.75 -12.56
C PRO A 119 -5.88 13.29 -13.99
N LEU A 120 -7.13 13.64 -14.36
CA LEU A 120 -7.49 14.17 -15.69
C LEU A 120 -7.90 15.65 -15.63
N GLY A 121 -7.38 16.43 -14.69
CA GLY A 121 -7.72 17.85 -14.55
C GLY A 121 -9.17 18.11 -14.10
N ARG A 122 -9.85 17.10 -13.54
CA ARG A 122 -11.14 17.29 -12.88
C ARG A 122 -10.91 18.09 -11.59
N LYS A 123 -11.82 19.03 -11.29
CA LYS A 123 -11.79 19.78 -10.03
C LYS A 123 -11.75 18.79 -8.86
N LEU A 124 -10.90 19.07 -7.87
CA LEU A 124 -10.88 18.36 -6.61
C LEU A 124 -12.33 18.26 -6.07
N LYS A 125 -12.81 17.03 -5.89
CA LYS A 125 -13.99 16.80 -5.07
C LYS A 125 -13.50 16.84 -3.62
N LYS A 126 -13.74 17.97 -2.97
CA LYS A 126 -13.59 18.14 -1.52
C LYS A 126 -14.54 17.18 -0.78
N PHE A 127 -14.43 17.11 0.54
CA PHE A 127 -15.46 16.48 1.38
C PHE A 127 -16.87 16.84 0.92
N ARG A 128 -17.78 15.85 0.91
CA ARG A 128 -19.16 16.04 0.43
C ARG A 128 -19.95 17.05 1.26
N ALA A 129 -19.54 17.25 2.51
CA ALA A 129 -20.16 18.15 3.47
C ALA A 129 -19.13 18.58 4.53
N ARG A 130 -19.33 19.77 5.12
CA ARG A 130 -18.46 20.30 6.17
C ARG A 130 -18.48 19.41 7.42
N GLU A 131 -19.65 18.89 7.77
CA GLU A 131 -19.84 17.98 8.91
C GLU A 131 -19.09 16.67 8.72
N ALA A 132 -18.92 16.22 7.47
CA ALA A 132 -18.14 15.03 7.16
C ALA A 132 -16.64 15.30 7.34
N GLN A 133 -16.16 16.48 6.91
CA GLN A 133 -14.78 16.92 7.16
C GLN A 133 -14.50 17.01 8.67
N GLU A 134 -15.34 17.72 9.42
CA GLU A 134 -15.20 17.89 10.87
C GLU A 134 -15.21 16.54 11.60
N SER A 135 -16.06 15.60 11.15
CA SER A 135 -16.07 14.24 11.69
C SER A 135 -14.77 13.49 11.40
N VAL A 136 -14.21 13.64 10.21
CA VAL A 136 -12.93 13.01 9.81
C VAL A 136 -11.78 13.57 10.64
N GLU A 137 -11.67 14.90 10.72
CA GLU A 137 -10.65 15.58 11.53
C GLU A 137 -10.73 15.19 13.00
N HIS A 138 -11.95 15.08 13.55
CA HIS A 138 -12.15 14.70 14.94
C HIS A 138 -11.65 13.27 15.23
N PHE A 139 -12.04 12.27 14.43
CA PHE A 139 -11.55 10.90 14.71
C PHE A 139 -10.05 10.74 14.44
N LEU A 140 -9.50 11.44 13.45
CA LEU A 140 -8.06 11.44 13.20
C LEU A 140 -7.30 12.04 14.39
N SER A 141 -7.78 13.18 14.92
CA SER A 141 -7.19 13.77 16.13
C SER A 141 -7.24 12.82 17.32
N TYR A 142 -8.33 12.06 17.47
CA TYR A 142 -8.43 11.01 18.49
C TYR A 142 -7.39 9.91 18.30
N LEU A 143 -7.22 9.38 17.09
CA LEU A 143 -6.25 8.32 16.79
C LEU A 143 -4.80 8.77 16.97
N GLU A 144 -4.46 9.99 16.54
CA GLU A 144 -3.10 10.54 16.65
C GLU A 144 -2.70 10.88 18.09
N LYS A 145 -3.67 11.21 18.96
CA LYS A 145 -3.41 11.45 20.39
C LYS A 145 -3.46 10.17 21.21
N GLY A 146 -4.12 9.13 20.70
CA GLY A 146 -4.24 7.84 21.37
C GLY A 146 -2.94 7.05 21.34
N ASN A 147 -2.82 6.09 22.25
CA ASN A 147 -1.72 5.12 22.31
C ASN A 147 -2.18 3.70 21.97
N ASP A 148 -3.30 3.60 21.25
CA ASP A 148 -3.89 2.34 20.83
C ASP A 148 -2.93 1.57 19.92
N HIS A 149 -3.00 0.24 19.97
CA HIS A 149 -2.19 -0.60 19.09
C HIS A 149 -2.43 -0.25 17.61
N PRO A 150 -1.41 -0.20 16.73
CA PRO A 150 -1.59 0.26 15.34
C PRO A 150 -2.64 -0.50 14.52
N VAL A 151 -2.80 -1.80 14.77
CA VAL A 151 -3.89 -2.61 14.19
C VAL A 151 -5.28 -2.12 14.61
N VAL A 152 -5.43 -1.68 15.87
CA VAL A 152 -6.67 -1.09 16.38
C VAL A 152 -6.90 0.27 15.73
N GLN A 153 -5.89 1.14 15.67
CA GLN A 153 -6.00 2.43 14.99
C GLN A 153 -6.43 2.28 13.53
N ALA A 154 -5.81 1.34 12.80
CA ALA A 154 -6.16 1.02 11.41
C ALA A 154 -7.61 0.51 11.28
N GLY A 155 -8.05 -0.37 12.19
CA GLY A 155 -9.41 -0.88 12.24
C GLY A 155 -10.44 0.23 12.52
N VAL A 156 -10.16 1.12 13.49
CA VAL A 156 -11.02 2.26 13.80
C VAL A 156 -11.10 3.23 12.61
N ALA A 157 -9.96 3.59 12.01
CA ALA A 157 -9.90 4.47 10.85
C ALA A 157 -10.74 3.93 9.68
N MET A 158 -10.63 2.63 9.40
CA MET A 158 -11.44 1.97 8.37
C MET A 158 -12.94 2.09 8.66
N ALA A 159 -13.35 1.76 9.89
CA ALA A 159 -14.76 1.84 10.30
C ALA A 159 -15.32 3.26 10.23
N GLN A 160 -14.56 4.28 10.67
CA GLN A 160 -15.01 5.67 10.62
C GLN A 160 -15.22 6.16 9.19
N ILE A 161 -14.29 5.89 8.27
CA ILE A 161 -14.48 6.30 6.86
C ILE A 161 -15.68 5.60 6.23
N LEU A 162 -15.89 4.31 6.51
CA LEU A 162 -17.05 3.57 6.01
C LEU A 162 -18.38 4.10 6.57
N ARG A 163 -18.36 4.63 7.80
CA ARG A 163 -19.53 5.20 8.48
C ARG A 163 -19.83 6.63 8.03
N ILE A 164 -18.82 7.50 8.05
CA ILE A 164 -18.94 8.92 7.67
C ILE A 164 -19.23 9.06 6.18
N LYS A 165 -18.61 8.19 5.35
CA LYS A 165 -18.62 8.25 3.89
C LYS A 165 -18.28 9.67 3.41
N PRO A 166 -17.07 10.18 3.65
CA PRO A 166 -16.73 11.59 3.43
C PRO A 166 -16.83 12.08 1.98
N PHE A 167 -16.84 11.17 1.00
CA PHE A 167 -16.88 11.51 -0.43
C PHE A 167 -18.09 10.89 -1.14
N GLU A 168 -18.42 11.40 -2.32
CA GLU A 168 -19.49 10.86 -3.18
C GLU A 168 -19.22 9.42 -3.64
N GLU A 169 -17.97 9.10 -3.91
CA GLU A 169 -17.55 7.78 -4.38
C GLU A 169 -16.22 7.37 -3.76
N GLY A 170 -15.91 6.07 -3.78
CA GLY A 170 -14.58 5.59 -3.39
C GLY A 170 -14.32 5.41 -1.91
N ASN A 171 -15.28 5.72 -1.02
CA ASN A 171 -15.11 5.59 0.43
C ASN A 171 -14.56 4.23 0.87
N GLY A 172 -14.96 3.12 0.22
CA GLY A 172 -14.41 1.80 0.54
C GLY A 172 -12.95 1.60 0.15
N ARG A 173 -12.45 2.26 -0.91
CA ARG A 173 -11.03 2.24 -1.29
C ARG A 173 -10.22 3.15 -0.36
N ILE A 174 -10.77 4.31 -0.02
CA ILE A 174 -10.16 5.28 0.89
C ILE A 174 -10.05 4.70 2.29
N SER A 175 -11.07 4.02 2.80
CA SER A 175 -11.04 3.40 4.13
C SER A 175 -9.93 2.38 4.26
N ARG A 176 -9.72 1.56 3.22
CA ARG A 176 -8.64 0.57 3.16
C ARG A 176 -7.26 1.22 3.07
N LEU A 177 -7.11 2.26 2.25
CA LEU A 177 -5.85 2.99 2.13
C LEU A 177 -5.50 3.78 3.39
N LEU A 178 -6.49 4.36 4.07
CA LEU A 178 -6.27 5.05 5.34
C LEU A 178 -5.87 4.05 6.44
N ALA A 179 -6.55 2.91 6.52
CA ALA A 179 -6.13 1.84 7.43
C ALA A 179 -4.69 1.39 7.16
N LEU A 180 -4.34 1.20 5.88
CA LEU A 180 -2.99 0.87 5.46
C LEU A 180 -1.97 1.95 5.88
N LEU A 181 -2.32 3.22 5.74
CA LEU A 181 -1.47 4.34 6.13
C LEU A 181 -1.10 4.27 7.62
N PHE A 182 -2.07 4.07 8.52
CA PHE A 182 -1.81 3.85 9.95
C PHE A 182 -0.90 2.64 10.21
N LEU A 183 -1.04 1.56 9.43
CA LEU A 183 -0.14 0.40 9.54
C LEU A 183 1.29 0.72 9.09
N TYR A 184 1.47 1.47 8.00
CA TYR A 184 2.79 1.91 7.49
C TYR A 184 3.52 2.79 8.48
N LYS A 185 2.80 3.71 9.13
CA LYS A 185 3.34 4.64 10.15
C LYS A 185 4.09 3.92 11.26
N HIS A 186 3.66 2.71 11.61
CA HIS A 186 4.23 1.93 12.71
C HIS A 186 4.94 0.63 12.27
N GLY A 187 5.13 0.42 10.96
CA GLY A 187 5.80 -0.78 10.42
C GLY A 187 4.98 -2.07 10.60
N TYR A 188 3.65 -1.97 10.60
CA TYR A 188 2.72 -3.10 10.57
C TYR A 188 2.28 -3.45 9.14
N ASP A 189 2.90 -2.86 8.13
CA ASP A 189 2.76 -3.25 6.72
C ASP A 189 3.64 -4.45 6.33
N PHE A 190 4.51 -4.88 7.26
CA PHE A 190 5.36 -6.06 7.16
C PHE A 190 6.31 -6.01 5.95
N ARG A 191 7.03 -4.88 5.78
CA ARG A 191 7.89 -4.62 4.60
C ARG A 191 7.09 -4.59 3.28
N GLY A 192 5.81 -4.22 3.34
CA GLY A 192 4.88 -4.26 2.23
C GLY A 192 4.26 -5.64 1.96
N PHE A 193 4.51 -6.64 2.80
CA PHE A 193 3.99 -8.01 2.64
C PHE A 193 2.64 -8.21 3.34
N LEU A 194 1.67 -7.33 3.14
CA LEU A 194 0.33 -7.48 3.75
C LEU A 194 -0.78 -7.19 2.74
N CYS A 195 -1.79 -8.05 2.67
CA CYS A 195 -2.93 -7.92 1.74
C CYS A 195 -4.25 -8.27 2.43
N LEU A 196 -4.77 -7.35 3.26
CA LEU A 196 -6.03 -7.53 3.99
C LEU A 196 -7.23 -7.71 3.06
N GLU A 197 -7.18 -7.07 1.90
CA GLU A 197 -8.28 -7.04 0.92
C GLU A 197 -8.63 -8.43 0.39
N GLU A 198 -7.66 -9.35 0.34
CA GLU A 198 -7.91 -10.72 -0.06
C GLU A 198 -8.90 -11.41 0.88
N HIS A 199 -8.66 -11.30 2.19
CA HIS A 199 -9.54 -11.92 3.18
C HIS A 199 -10.91 -11.26 3.19
N PHE A 200 -10.96 -9.92 3.23
CA PHE A 200 -12.24 -9.19 3.17
C PHE A 200 -13.07 -9.57 1.94
N LYS A 201 -12.44 -9.80 0.78
CA LYS A 201 -13.16 -10.20 -0.44
C LYS A 201 -13.67 -11.64 -0.40
N LYS A 202 -12.94 -12.54 0.26
CA LYS A 202 -13.32 -13.96 0.42
C LYS A 202 -14.37 -14.16 1.51
N ASP A 203 -14.38 -13.29 2.51
CA ASP A 203 -15.24 -13.37 3.69
C ASP A 203 -16.17 -12.14 3.81
N LEU A 204 -16.82 -11.80 2.70
CA LEU A 204 -17.71 -10.62 2.63
C LEU A 204 -18.88 -10.67 3.62
N VAL A 205 -19.37 -11.88 3.95
CA VAL A 205 -20.50 -12.07 4.87
C VAL A 205 -20.08 -11.67 6.27
N SER A 206 -19.02 -12.27 6.82
CA SER A 206 -18.57 -11.97 8.18
C SER A 206 -18.02 -10.55 8.27
N PHE A 207 -17.36 -10.04 7.21
CA PHE A 207 -16.99 -8.63 7.11
C PHE A 207 -18.18 -7.70 7.33
N SER A 208 -19.28 -7.95 6.61
CA SER A 208 -20.47 -7.08 6.66
C SER A 208 -21.17 -7.20 8.01
N GLN A 209 -21.33 -8.43 8.51
CA GLN A 209 -21.89 -8.68 9.84
C GLN A 209 -21.08 -8.01 10.95
N ALA A 210 -19.75 -8.11 10.91
CA ALA A 210 -18.87 -7.49 11.89
C ALA A 210 -18.98 -5.97 11.88
N TYR A 211 -18.97 -5.37 10.69
CA TYR A 211 -19.12 -3.92 10.53
C TYR A 211 -20.51 -3.43 10.98
N GLU A 212 -21.59 -4.12 10.59
CA GLU A 212 -22.97 -3.75 10.92
C GLU A 212 -23.28 -3.90 12.41
N SER A 213 -22.65 -4.87 13.09
CA SER A 213 -22.79 -5.08 14.54
C SER A 213 -22.46 -3.81 15.35
N ALA A 214 -21.57 -2.96 14.84
CA ALA A 214 -21.12 -1.77 15.53
C ALA A 214 -22.22 -0.71 15.61
N ALA A 215 -23.10 -0.65 14.60
CA ALA A 215 -24.26 0.22 14.62
C ALA A 215 -25.31 -0.27 15.64
N VAL A 216 -25.47 -1.59 15.79
CA VAL A 216 -26.45 -2.20 16.70
C VAL A 216 -25.99 -2.12 18.15
N SER A 217 -24.73 -2.47 18.41
CA SER A 217 -24.17 -2.53 19.77
C SER A 217 -23.66 -1.17 20.28
N GLY A 218 -23.48 -0.18 19.40
CA GLY A 218 -22.83 1.07 19.76
C GLY A 218 -21.35 0.91 20.14
N SER A 219 -20.70 -0.17 19.68
CA SER A 219 -19.31 -0.50 20.01
C SER A 219 -18.56 -1.11 18.82
N LEU A 220 -17.29 -0.74 18.65
CA LEU A 220 -16.41 -1.31 17.64
C LEU A 220 -15.75 -2.64 18.08
N THR A 221 -16.01 -3.16 19.29
CA THR A 221 -15.31 -4.35 19.82
C THR A 221 -15.34 -5.54 18.83
N TYR A 222 -16.53 -5.94 18.35
CA TYR A 222 -16.64 -7.09 17.44
C TYR A 222 -16.01 -6.82 16.07
N TRP A 223 -16.13 -5.58 15.57
CA TRP A 223 -15.43 -5.15 14.36
C TRP A 223 -13.91 -5.24 14.51
N LEU A 224 -13.35 -4.80 15.64
CA LEU A 224 -11.92 -4.82 15.89
C LEU A 224 -11.38 -6.24 16.07
N GLU A 225 -12.14 -7.12 16.74
CA GLU A 225 -11.80 -8.55 16.80
C GLU A 225 -11.78 -9.19 15.41
N TYR A 226 -12.78 -8.89 14.57
CA TYR A 226 -12.82 -9.36 13.19
C TYR A 226 -11.64 -8.82 12.37
N PHE A 227 -11.37 -7.52 12.46
CA PHE A 227 -10.29 -6.86 11.76
C PHE A 227 -8.92 -7.42 12.17
N ALA A 228 -8.67 -7.60 13.47
CA ALA A 228 -7.43 -8.19 13.98
C ALA A 228 -7.31 -9.68 13.59
N SER A 229 -8.40 -10.45 13.58
CA SER A 229 -8.39 -11.84 13.10
C SER A 229 -8.04 -11.91 11.60
N SER A 230 -8.64 -11.02 10.80
CA SER A 230 -8.35 -10.89 9.37
C SER A 230 -6.90 -10.50 9.12
N PHE A 231 -6.38 -9.59 9.94
CA PHE A 231 -4.98 -9.19 9.92
C PHE A 231 -4.08 -10.38 10.21
N LEU A 232 -4.33 -11.08 11.32
CA LEU A 232 -3.53 -12.23 11.75
C LEU A 232 -3.47 -13.31 10.66
N LEU A 233 -4.59 -13.63 10.02
CA LEU A 233 -4.62 -14.62 8.93
C LEU A 233 -3.73 -14.20 7.75
N GLN A 234 -3.76 -12.92 7.36
CA GLN A 234 -2.91 -12.42 6.28
C GLN A 234 -1.45 -12.30 6.71
N ALA A 235 -1.19 -11.95 7.96
CA ALA A 235 0.13 -11.95 8.58
C ALA A 235 0.77 -13.35 8.54
N GLU A 236 0.04 -14.39 8.96
CA GLU A 236 0.48 -15.79 8.90
C GLU A 236 0.76 -16.25 7.47
N LYS A 237 -0.12 -15.90 6.52
CA LYS A 237 0.09 -16.18 5.10
C LYS A 237 1.37 -15.52 4.56
N SER A 238 1.60 -14.27 4.93
CA SER A 238 2.81 -13.53 4.54
C SER A 238 4.07 -14.10 5.16
N PHE A 239 4.00 -14.48 6.44
CA PHE A 239 5.11 -15.13 7.13
C PHE A 239 5.51 -16.43 6.43
N GLU A 240 4.54 -17.27 6.09
CA GLU A 240 4.81 -18.53 5.39
C GLU A 240 5.41 -18.29 4.00
N THR A 241 4.93 -17.27 3.28
CA THR A 241 5.49 -16.85 1.98
C THR A 241 6.96 -16.41 2.11
N VAL A 242 7.26 -15.58 3.11
CA VAL A 242 8.62 -15.10 3.42
C VAL A 242 9.52 -16.26 3.80
N ARG A 243 9.03 -17.15 4.66
CA ARG A 243 9.74 -18.34 5.13
C ARG A 243 10.13 -19.26 3.97
N GLN A 244 9.20 -19.59 3.08
CA GLN A 244 9.45 -20.43 1.91
C GLN A 244 10.53 -19.85 0.98
N LEU A 245 10.56 -18.52 0.80
CA LEU A 245 11.57 -17.86 -0.03
C LEU A 245 12.92 -17.70 0.67
N SER A 246 12.94 -17.55 2.00
CA SER A 246 14.18 -17.50 2.79
C SER A 246 14.95 -18.82 2.75
N PHE A 247 14.25 -19.95 2.60
CA PHE A 247 14.87 -21.27 2.46
C PHE A 247 15.37 -21.57 1.04
N ILE A 248 14.89 -20.84 0.03
CA ILE A 248 15.47 -20.88 -1.32
C ILE A 248 16.70 -19.97 -1.31
N LYS A 249 17.86 -20.53 -0.95
CA LYS A 249 19.17 -19.93 -1.25
C LYS A 249 19.26 -19.72 -2.77
N SER A 250 18.93 -18.51 -3.25
CA SER A 250 19.31 -17.97 -4.56
C SER A 250 19.36 -18.99 -5.72
N VAL A 251 18.22 -19.42 -6.27
CA VAL A 251 18.22 -20.15 -7.56
C VAL A 251 17.00 -19.75 -8.42
N HIS A 252 17.06 -18.58 -9.08
CA HIS A 252 16.86 -18.45 -10.54
C HIS A 252 17.03 -16.99 -11.01
N SER A 253 18.22 -16.72 -11.54
CA SER A 253 18.64 -15.49 -12.24
C SER A 253 17.84 -15.15 -13.52
N ALA A 254 16.90 -16.00 -13.93
CA ALA A 254 16.16 -15.84 -15.18
C ALA A 254 15.12 -14.70 -15.13
N TYR A 255 14.57 -14.37 -13.96
CA TYR A 255 13.60 -13.27 -13.80
C TYR A 255 14.29 -11.89 -13.82
N PHE A 256 15.56 -11.85 -13.40
CA PHE A 256 16.41 -10.66 -13.33
C PHE A 256 17.62 -10.77 -14.26
N ALA A 257 17.44 -11.33 -15.46
CA ALA A 257 18.43 -11.23 -16.52
C ALA A 257 18.55 -9.76 -16.96
N LEU A 258 19.28 -8.98 -16.15
CA LEU A 258 19.72 -7.65 -16.45
C LEU A 258 20.79 -7.77 -17.53
N ASN A 259 20.68 -6.93 -18.56
CA ASN A 259 21.80 -6.78 -19.48
C ASN A 259 22.98 -6.11 -18.75
N ASP A 260 24.17 -6.15 -19.34
CA ASP A 260 25.38 -5.66 -18.68
C ASP A 260 25.30 -4.16 -18.31
N ARG A 261 24.56 -3.36 -19.08
CA ARG A 261 24.32 -1.95 -18.73
C ARG A 261 23.44 -1.81 -17.49
N GLN A 262 22.36 -2.58 -17.42
CA GLN A 262 21.47 -2.60 -16.28
C GLN A 262 22.19 -3.05 -15.01
N LYS A 263 23.07 -4.07 -15.12
CA LYS A 263 23.96 -4.48 -14.02
C LYS A 263 24.89 -3.34 -13.60
N GLY A 264 25.55 -2.68 -14.57
CA GLY A 264 26.44 -1.56 -14.26
C GLY A 264 25.72 -0.34 -13.66
N ILE A 265 24.44 -0.11 -13.99
CA ILE A 265 23.61 0.89 -13.30
C ILE A 265 23.41 0.50 -11.84
N MET A 266 23.09 -0.77 -11.58
CA MET A 266 22.87 -1.27 -10.22
C MET A 266 24.15 -1.21 -9.38
N GLU A 267 25.29 -1.62 -9.93
CA GLU A 267 26.62 -1.53 -9.31
C GLU A 267 26.98 -0.09 -8.93
N TYR A 268 26.74 0.87 -9.83
CA TYR A 268 26.98 2.29 -9.55
C TYR A 268 26.17 2.80 -8.36
N LEU A 269 24.94 2.29 -8.20
CA LEU A 269 24.03 2.68 -7.13
C LEU A 269 24.23 1.89 -5.83
N GLU A 270 25.21 0.99 -5.74
CA GLU A 270 25.58 0.33 -4.46
C GLU A 270 26.23 1.30 -3.48
N GLN A 271 26.72 2.43 -3.98
CA GLN A 271 27.30 3.49 -3.18
C GLN A 271 26.19 4.20 -2.37
N PRO A 272 26.29 4.26 -1.03
CA PRO A 272 25.28 4.89 -0.19
C PRO A 272 25.00 6.35 -0.58
N GLY A 273 23.72 6.72 -0.67
CA GLY A 273 23.28 8.10 -0.97
C GLY A 273 23.45 8.53 -2.44
N VAL A 274 23.86 7.63 -3.33
CA VAL A 274 24.05 7.94 -4.75
C VAL A 274 22.73 7.84 -5.52
N SER A 275 22.44 8.86 -6.33
CA SER A 275 21.39 8.81 -7.34
C SER A 275 21.98 8.77 -8.74
N ILE A 276 21.21 8.26 -9.70
CA ILE A 276 21.57 8.21 -11.11
C ILE A 276 20.52 8.93 -11.94
N THR A 277 20.96 9.71 -12.92
CA THR A 277 20.08 10.38 -13.88
C THR A 277 20.22 9.75 -15.25
N ASN A 278 19.24 9.99 -16.13
CA ASN A 278 19.35 9.58 -17.54
C ASN A 278 20.65 10.10 -18.18
N ARG A 279 21.03 11.36 -17.89
CA ARG A 279 22.29 11.95 -18.37
C ARG A 279 23.51 11.16 -17.92
N LYS A 280 23.54 10.70 -16.67
CA LYS A 280 24.65 9.89 -16.13
C LYS A 280 24.73 8.53 -16.80
N VAL A 281 23.59 7.83 -16.98
CA VAL A 281 23.54 6.54 -17.69
C VAL A 281 24.04 6.66 -19.13
N ARG A 282 23.62 7.70 -19.85
CA ARG A 282 24.12 7.98 -21.21
C ARG A 282 25.64 8.14 -21.23
N GLY A 283 26.21 8.84 -20.26
CA GLY A 283 27.65 9.05 -20.13
C GLY A 283 28.41 7.77 -19.82
N MET A 284 27.89 6.96 -18.88
CA MET A 284 28.53 5.71 -18.45
C MET A 284 28.62 4.67 -19.57
N PHE A 285 27.54 4.49 -20.34
CA PHE A 285 27.46 3.42 -21.34
C PHE A 285 27.52 3.91 -22.78
N ARG A 286 27.70 5.23 -23.00
CA ARG A 286 27.73 5.86 -24.34
C ARG A 286 26.52 5.50 -25.20
N ILE A 287 25.33 5.55 -24.62
CA ILE A 287 24.07 5.19 -25.27
C ILE A 287 23.15 6.39 -25.52
N SER A 288 22.15 6.20 -26.39
CA SER A 288 21.11 7.20 -26.65
C SER A 288 20.25 7.49 -25.40
N GLN A 289 19.61 8.67 -25.38
CA GLN A 289 18.66 9.03 -24.32
C GLN A 289 17.49 8.03 -24.22
N ILE A 290 17.00 7.54 -25.35
CA ILE A 290 15.88 6.58 -25.41
C ILE A 290 16.31 5.25 -24.78
N THR A 291 17.51 4.77 -25.10
CA THR A 291 18.06 3.52 -24.52
C THR A 291 18.24 3.66 -23.01
N ALA A 292 18.83 4.78 -22.55
CA ALA A 292 18.98 5.06 -21.12
C ALA A 292 17.62 5.15 -20.40
N SER A 293 16.63 5.81 -20.99
CA SER A 293 15.27 5.87 -20.45
C SER A 293 14.65 4.48 -20.36
N ARG A 294 14.88 3.61 -21.36
CA ARG A 294 14.34 2.25 -21.37
C ARG A 294 15.01 1.38 -20.30
N ASP A 295 16.32 1.48 -20.12
CA ASP A 295 17.04 0.74 -19.08
C ASP A 295 16.59 1.22 -17.67
N LEU A 296 16.50 2.54 -17.43
CA LEU A 296 16.00 3.10 -16.16
C LEU A 296 14.53 2.78 -15.90
N ALA A 297 13.67 2.88 -16.92
CA ALA A 297 12.25 2.54 -16.78
C ALA A 297 12.05 1.05 -16.50
N LYS A 298 12.84 0.17 -17.13
CA LYS A 298 12.80 -1.27 -16.83
C LYS A 298 13.22 -1.53 -15.38
N LEU A 299 14.33 -0.95 -14.94
CA LEU A 299 14.80 -1.10 -13.55
C LEU A 299 13.77 -0.55 -12.54
N ALA A 300 13.16 0.61 -12.81
CA ALA A 300 12.09 1.16 -11.99
C ALA A 300 10.82 0.30 -12.01
N SER A 301 10.42 -0.26 -13.15
CA SER A 301 9.27 -1.17 -13.25
C SER A 301 9.51 -2.50 -12.52
N LEU A 302 10.77 -2.93 -12.42
CA LEU A 302 11.19 -4.09 -11.65
C LEU A 302 11.31 -3.79 -10.14
N GLY A 303 11.02 -2.56 -9.72
CA GLY A 303 11.17 -2.11 -8.33
C GLY A 303 12.61 -1.94 -7.87
N LEU A 304 13.60 -2.09 -8.76
CA LEU A 304 15.03 -1.96 -8.42
C LEU A 304 15.45 -0.51 -8.18
N LEU A 305 14.68 0.45 -8.70
CA LEU A 305 14.92 1.89 -8.58
C LEU A 305 13.65 2.64 -8.18
N ILE A 306 13.79 3.65 -7.33
CA ILE A 306 12.77 4.67 -7.05
C ILE A 306 13.10 5.94 -7.83
N THR A 307 12.09 6.56 -8.44
CA THR A 307 12.21 7.88 -9.06
C THR A 307 12.10 8.99 -8.02
N SER A 308 13.05 9.92 -8.00
CA SER A 308 13.04 11.13 -7.19
C SER A 308 13.12 12.39 -8.08
N GLY A 309 12.26 13.38 -7.85
CA GLY A 309 12.15 14.61 -8.64
C GLY A 309 11.07 14.59 -9.73
N LYS A 310 10.85 15.73 -10.40
CA LYS A 310 9.82 15.91 -11.46
C LYS A 310 10.41 16.54 -12.72
N GLY A 311 9.89 16.18 -13.89
CA GLY A 311 10.25 16.80 -15.17
C GLY A 311 11.71 16.57 -15.59
N ARG A 312 12.49 17.65 -15.76
CA ARG A 312 13.89 17.59 -16.20
C ARG A 312 14.88 17.20 -15.08
N SER A 313 14.44 17.19 -13.83
CA SER A 313 15.24 16.85 -12.64
C SER A 313 14.95 15.45 -12.09
N VAL A 314 14.39 14.54 -12.90
CA VAL A 314 14.18 13.15 -12.50
C VAL A 314 15.53 12.45 -12.31
N SER A 315 15.71 11.93 -11.09
CA SER A 315 16.79 11.08 -10.66
C SER A 315 16.23 9.74 -10.18
N TYR A 316 17.08 8.72 -10.12
CA TYR A 316 16.73 7.38 -9.70
C TYR A 316 17.66 7.00 -8.56
N ILE A 317 17.11 6.48 -7.47
CA ILE A 317 17.86 5.96 -6.33
C ILE A 317 17.60 4.47 -6.21
N ARG A 318 18.59 3.73 -5.71
CA ARG A 318 18.40 2.32 -5.35
C ARG A 318 17.63 2.24 -4.04
N LEU A 319 16.74 1.25 -3.96
CA LEU A 319 16.00 0.88 -2.75
C LEU A 319 16.93 0.29 -1.68
#